data_AF-A0A6G0VJQ4-F1
#
_entry.id   AF-A0A6G0VJQ4-F1
#
_cell.length_a   1.000
_cell.length_b   1.000
_cell.length_c   1.000
_cell.angle_alpha   90.00
_cell.angle_beta   90.00
_cell.angle_gamma   90.00
#
_symmetry.space_group_name_H-M   'P 1'
#
loop_
_entity.id
_entity.type
_entity.pdbx_description
1 polymer ?
#
loop_
_entity_poly.entity_id
_entity_poly.type
_entity_poly.pdbx_seq_one_letter_code
_entity_poly.pdbx_strand_id
1 'polypeptide(L)'
;MDNELDISGDDVLQNSAVEKSTPSFGNMPDFPRPTTTDYTNNQAITRHLTPNCKKIFYEAMKLKKKNDRLQRQKNNFKSRVKLAEKFATDSNNNILTNKLNSTTFKFLKSQINSQSKKPNGRRYSLDDKILSLSIYKNSPKGYRFLSTIFALPSKKTLTNLLSRVPFQAGINVHIIKHLTIQASKLKPNDRLCSLVFDEMALEPATEYNIKEDLVYGFEH
;
A
#
# COMPACT_ATOMS: atom_id res chain seq x y z
N MET A 1 5.95 2.75 63.02
CA MET A 1 7.20 3.37 62.53
C MET A 1 7.21 3.18 61.01
N ASP A 2 6.23 3.72 60.30
CA ASP A 2 5.89 5.14 60.14
C ASP A 2 7.08 5.89 59.53
N ASN A 3 7.00 6.06 58.21
CA ASN A 3 7.25 7.34 57.58
C ASN A 3 6.47 7.37 56.27
N GLU A 4 5.25 7.90 56.40
CA GLU A 4 4.55 8.62 55.36
C GLU A 4 5.44 9.75 54.83
N LEU A 5 5.44 9.92 53.51
CA LEU A 5 5.65 11.22 52.90
C LEU A 5 4.63 11.35 51.78
N ASP A 6 3.46 11.81 52.23
CA ASP A 6 2.43 12.47 51.47
C ASP A 6 3.00 13.80 50.95
N ILE A 7 2.94 14.00 49.63
CA ILE A 7 2.98 15.34 49.02
C ILE A 7 1.88 15.36 47.97
N SER A 8 0.69 15.75 48.44
CA SER A 8 -0.31 16.45 47.67
C SER A 8 0.24 17.81 47.22
N GLY A 9 -0.03 18.16 45.97
CA GLY A 9 0.42 19.41 45.37
C GLY A 9 0.00 19.45 43.90
N ASP A 10 -1.16 20.06 43.68
CA ASP A 10 -1.77 20.31 42.39
C ASP A 10 -0.80 20.90 41.37
N ASP A 11 -0.77 20.32 40.17
CA ASP A 11 -0.50 21.11 38.97
C ASP A 11 -1.39 20.65 37.82
N VAL A 12 -2.44 21.46 37.64
CA VAL A 12 -3.31 21.51 36.47
C VAL A 12 -2.46 21.90 35.27
N LEU A 13 -1.89 20.91 34.56
CA LEU A 13 -1.32 21.14 33.24
C LEU A 13 -2.37 20.85 32.17
N GLN A 14 -3.18 21.89 31.98
CA GLN A 14 -3.66 22.41 30.70
C GLN A 14 -3.64 21.44 29.52
N ASN A 15 -4.86 21.17 29.03
CA ASN A 15 -5.14 20.85 27.64
C ASN A 15 -4.43 21.86 26.72
N SER A 16 -3.19 21.57 26.34
CA SER A 16 -2.55 22.20 25.20
C SER A 16 -3.07 21.47 23.97
N ALA A 17 -3.90 22.19 23.22
CA ALA A 17 -4.26 21.81 21.87
C ALA A 17 -2.96 21.54 21.10
N VAL A 18 -2.69 20.26 20.80
CA VAL A 18 -1.70 19.94 19.78
C VAL A 18 -2.31 20.40 18.47
N GLU A 19 -1.95 21.62 18.08
CA GLU A 19 -2.10 22.14 16.74
C GLU A 19 -1.69 21.04 15.76
N LYS A 20 -2.68 20.58 15.00
CA LYS A 20 -2.43 19.77 13.83
C LYS A 20 -1.65 20.66 12.86
N SER A 21 -0.32 20.62 12.93
CA SER A 21 0.53 21.03 11.83
C SER A 21 0.28 20.07 10.68
N THR A 22 -0.76 20.38 9.92
CA THR A 22 -0.88 19.93 8.54
C THR A 22 0.46 20.20 7.87
N PRO A 23 1.05 19.24 7.15
CA PRO A 23 2.12 19.59 6.24
C PRO A 23 1.53 20.61 5.28
N SER A 24 1.98 21.86 5.42
CA SER A 24 1.72 22.93 4.49
C SER A 24 2.17 22.42 3.13
N PHE A 25 1.20 21.97 2.33
CA PHE A 25 1.37 21.93 0.90
C PHE A 25 1.59 23.39 0.53
N GLY A 26 2.85 23.72 0.27
CA GLY A 26 3.27 25.07 -0.09
C GLY A 26 2.28 25.64 -1.08
N ASN A 27 1.77 26.82 -0.73
CA ASN A 27 0.78 27.62 -1.45
C ASN A 27 0.66 27.19 -2.90
N MET A 28 -0.33 26.34 -3.16
CA MET A 28 -0.73 26.02 -4.51
C MET A 28 -1.13 27.37 -5.12
N PRO A 29 -0.54 27.82 -6.24
CA PRO A 29 -0.95 29.06 -6.84
C PRO A 29 -2.44 28.94 -7.11
N ASP A 30 -3.21 29.86 -6.52
CA ASP A 30 -4.64 29.96 -6.78
C ASP A 30 -4.79 30.05 -8.30
N PHE A 31 -5.37 29.00 -8.89
CA PHE A 31 -5.56 29.00 -10.33
C PHE A 31 -6.57 30.10 -10.62
N PRO A 32 -6.30 31.02 -11.56
CA PRO A 32 -7.32 31.96 -11.98
C PRO A 32 -8.49 31.14 -12.50
N ARG A 33 -9.61 31.18 -11.76
CA ARG A 33 -10.93 30.82 -12.29
C ARG A 33 -11.04 31.54 -13.64
N PRO A 34 -11.47 30.88 -14.73
CA PRO A 34 -11.56 31.53 -16.04
C PRO A 34 -12.28 32.85 -15.82
N THR A 35 -11.53 33.94 -15.98
CA THR A 35 -11.98 35.26 -15.58
C THR A 35 -13.22 35.56 -16.40
N THR A 36 -14.24 36.09 -15.74
CA THR A 36 -15.53 36.47 -16.32
C THR A 36 -15.39 37.34 -17.58
N THR A 37 -14.20 37.91 -17.79
CA THR A 37 -13.72 38.69 -18.94
C THR A 37 -13.63 37.92 -20.26
N ASP A 38 -13.39 36.60 -20.26
CA ASP A 38 -13.25 35.84 -21.52
C ASP A 38 -14.60 35.55 -22.19
N TYR A 39 -15.67 35.42 -21.41
CA TYR A 39 -17.00 35.16 -21.94
C TYR A 39 -17.65 36.43 -22.51
N THR A 40 -17.45 37.58 -21.86
CA THR A 40 -17.99 38.88 -22.29
C THR A 40 -17.32 39.39 -23.57
N ASN A 41 -16.00 39.22 -23.72
CA ASN A 41 -15.27 39.59 -24.93
C ASN A 41 -15.68 38.76 -26.16
N ASN A 42 -15.92 37.45 -25.98
CA ASN A 42 -16.32 36.57 -27.09
C ASN A 42 -17.75 36.83 -27.57
N GLN A 43 -18.65 37.29 -26.69
CA GLN A 43 -20.01 37.72 -27.06
C GLN A 43 -20.01 39.06 -27.79
N ALA A 44 -19.10 39.99 -27.47
CA ALA A 44 -18.96 41.25 -28.18
C ALA A 44 -18.46 41.06 -29.62
N ILE A 45 -17.45 40.20 -29.82
CA ILE A 45 -16.86 39.92 -31.14
C ILE A 45 -17.87 39.27 -32.08
N THR A 46 -18.68 38.34 -31.59
CA THR A 46 -19.62 37.58 -32.43
C THR A 46 -20.83 38.38 -32.91
N ARG A 47 -21.19 39.52 -32.28
CA ARG A 47 -22.38 40.31 -32.63
C ARG A 47 -22.37 40.84 -34.07
N HIS A 48 -21.20 41.15 -34.61
CA HIS A 48 -21.03 41.70 -35.97
C HIS A 48 -20.77 40.64 -37.05
N LEU A 49 -20.78 39.34 -36.71
CA LEU A 49 -20.49 38.26 -37.66
C LEU A 49 -21.78 37.69 -38.28
N THR A 50 -21.69 37.37 -39.58
CA THR A 50 -22.70 36.56 -40.28
C THR A 50 -22.82 35.15 -39.67
N PRO A 51 -23.95 34.45 -39.83
CA PRO A 51 -24.18 33.14 -39.21
C PRO A 51 -23.11 32.09 -39.53
N ASN A 52 -22.61 32.08 -40.77
CA ASN A 52 -21.55 31.16 -41.19
C ASN A 52 -20.20 31.49 -40.51
N CYS A 53 -19.86 32.77 -40.43
CA CYS A 53 -18.64 33.22 -39.75
C CYS A 53 -18.68 32.94 -38.24
N LYS A 54 -19.84 33.05 -37.59
CA LYS A 54 -20.03 32.64 -36.18
C LYS A 54 -19.73 31.16 -35.98
N LYS A 55 -20.23 30.30 -36.88
CA LYS A 55 -20.00 28.84 -36.81
C LYS A 55 -18.51 28.50 -36.91
N ILE A 56 -17.79 29.12 -37.85
CA ILE A 56 -16.34 28.96 -38.02
C ILE A 56 -15.57 29.46 -36.79
N PHE A 57 -15.97 30.61 -36.22
CA PHE A 57 -15.35 31.16 -35.02
C PHE A 57 -15.48 30.23 -33.81
N TYR A 58 -16.66 29.63 -33.59
CA TYR A 58 -16.85 28.68 -32.50
C TYR A 58 -16.05 27.38 -32.68
N GLU A 59 -15.96 26.85 -33.91
CA GLU A 59 -15.10 25.72 -34.23
C GLU A 59 -13.62 26.04 -33.97
N ALA A 60 -13.14 27.20 -34.44
CA ALA A 60 -11.77 27.67 -34.18
C ALA A 60 -11.47 27.81 -32.68
N MET A 61 -12.42 28.33 -31.90
CA MET A 61 -12.31 28.43 -30.44
C MET A 61 -12.27 27.07 -29.75
N LYS A 62 -13.09 26.11 -30.22
CA LYS A 62 -13.10 24.73 -29.70
C LYS A 62 -11.77 24.04 -29.98
N LEU A 63 -11.21 24.21 -31.19
CA LEU A 63 -9.88 23.74 -31.53
C LEU A 63 -8.80 24.40 -30.66
N LYS A 64 -8.83 25.73 -30.50
CA LYS A 64 -7.88 26.47 -29.64
C LYS A 64 -7.89 25.92 -28.21
N LYS A 65 -9.07 25.77 -27.61
CA LYS A 65 -9.22 25.23 -26.24
C LYS A 65 -8.68 23.80 -26.12
N LYS A 66 -8.89 22.97 -27.15
CA LYS A 66 -8.33 21.61 -27.22
C LYS A 66 -6.81 21.64 -27.35
N ASN A 67 -6.27 22.53 -28.18
CA ASN A 67 -4.83 22.71 -28.35
C ASN A 67 -4.16 23.18 -27.06
N ASP A 68 -4.72 24.17 -26.37
CA ASP A 68 -4.21 24.66 -25.08
C ASP A 68 -4.23 23.58 -24.01
N ARG A 69 -5.23 22.68 -24.04
CA ARG A 69 -5.27 21.52 -23.15
C ARG A 69 -4.16 20.52 -23.46
N LEU A 70 -3.94 20.23 -24.74
CA LEU A 70 -2.88 19.31 -25.19
C LEU A 70 -1.48 19.89 -24.91
N GLN A 71 -1.28 21.19 -25.12
CA GLN A 71 -0.05 21.91 -24.81
C GLN A 71 0.28 21.82 -23.31
N ARG A 72 -0.73 22.03 -22.44
CA ARG A 72 -0.59 21.87 -20.98
C ARG A 72 -0.24 20.43 -20.59
N GLN A 73 -0.91 19.44 -21.17
CA GLN A 73 -0.57 18.03 -20.93
C GLN A 73 0.86 17.72 -21.36
N LYS A 74 1.27 18.13 -22.57
CA LYS A 74 2.63 17.95 -23.10
C LYS A 74 3.67 18.57 -22.17
N ASN A 75 3.44 19.79 -21.69
CA ASN A 75 4.37 20.47 -20.78
C ASN A 75 4.45 19.76 -19.43
N ASN A 76 3.32 19.29 -18.88
CA ASN A 76 3.30 18.50 -17.65
C ASN A 76 4.00 17.14 -17.80
N PHE A 77 3.83 16.46 -18.93
CA PHE A 77 4.57 15.23 -19.20
C PHE A 77 6.08 15.51 -19.34
N LYS A 78 6.46 16.57 -20.07
CA LYS A 78 7.85 16.96 -20.25
C LYS A 78 8.53 17.33 -18.92
N SER A 79 7.86 18.06 -18.04
CA SER A 79 8.41 18.40 -16.72
C SER A 79 8.56 17.15 -15.83
N ARG A 80 7.60 16.23 -15.86
CA ARG A 80 7.69 14.94 -15.14
C ARG A 80 8.81 14.05 -15.65
N VAL A 81 9.01 13.97 -16.97
CA VAL A 81 10.11 13.20 -17.58
C VAL A 81 11.46 13.80 -17.18
N LYS A 82 11.63 15.13 -17.30
CA LYS A 82 12.88 15.80 -16.85
C LYS A 82 13.18 15.56 -15.38
N LEU A 83 12.16 15.58 -14.52
CA LEU A 83 12.32 15.30 -13.09
C LEU A 83 12.77 13.84 -12.89
N ALA A 84 12.14 12.89 -13.58
CA ALA A 84 12.51 11.47 -13.51
C ALA A 84 13.93 11.20 -14.02
N GLU A 85 14.34 11.84 -15.12
CA GLU A 85 15.71 11.76 -15.65
C GLU A 85 16.73 12.25 -14.63
N LYS A 86 16.48 13.41 -14.00
CA LYS A 86 17.34 13.92 -12.91
C LYS A 86 17.46 12.92 -11.75
N PHE A 87 16.34 12.34 -11.33
CA PHE A 87 16.34 11.33 -10.26
C PHE A 87 17.04 10.02 -10.65
N ALA A 88 17.01 9.64 -11.93
CA ALA A 88 17.70 8.45 -12.43
C ALA A 88 19.22 8.67 -12.53
N THR A 89 19.65 9.88 -12.88
CA THR A 89 21.07 10.27 -12.88
C THR A 89 21.64 10.52 -11.49
N ASP A 90 20.78 10.69 -10.48
CA ASP A 90 21.19 10.96 -9.11
C ASP A 90 21.79 9.68 -8.48
N SER A 91 23.12 9.65 -8.33
CA SER A 91 23.90 8.50 -7.84
C SER A 91 23.40 7.94 -6.50
N ASN A 92 22.71 8.75 -5.69
CA ASN A 92 22.17 8.35 -4.39
C ASN A 92 21.10 7.25 -4.47
N ASN A 93 20.34 7.14 -5.56
CA ASN A 93 19.34 6.07 -5.74
C ASN A 93 19.97 4.71 -6.10
N ASN A 94 21.13 4.72 -6.77
CA ASN A 94 21.87 3.50 -7.11
C ASN A 94 22.61 2.90 -5.90
N ILE A 95 22.92 3.72 -4.90
CA ILE A 95 23.59 3.25 -3.67
C ILE A 95 22.63 2.37 -2.84
N LEU A 96 21.37 2.78 -2.68
CA LEU A 96 20.38 2.03 -1.90
C LEU A 96 20.01 0.71 -2.57
N THR A 97 19.93 0.67 -3.89
CA THR A 97 19.58 -0.54 -4.65
C THR A 97 20.70 -1.56 -4.67
N ASN A 98 21.97 -1.12 -4.70
CA ASN A 98 23.13 -2.02 -4.72
C ASN A 98 23.52 -2.54 -3.33
N LYS A 99 23.16 -1.83 -2.24
CA LYS A 99 23.52 -2.23 -0.87
C LYS A 99 22.44 -3.04 -0.15
N LEU A 100 21.19 -2.98 -0.58
CA LEU A 100 20.08 -3.63 0.10
C LEU A 100 19.65 -4.92 -0.62
N ASN A 101 19.24 -5.92 0.17
CA ASN A 101 18.52 -7.06 -0.38
C ASN A 101 17.21 -6.59 -1.05
N SER A 102 16.83 -7.24 -2.15
CA SER A 102 15.60 -6.98 -2.91
C SER A 102 14.36 -6.88 -2.01
N THR A 103 14.21 -7.80 -1.05
CA THR A 103 13.08 -7.80 -0.11
C THR A 103 13.07 -6.55 0.77
N THR A 104 14.23 -6.17 1.32
CA THR A 104 14.38 -4.98 2.17
C THR A 104 14.12 -3.70 1.38
N PHE A 105 14.63 -3.63 0.15
CA PHE A 105 14.39 -2.49 -0.74
C PHE A 105 12.90 -2.33 -1.08
N LYS A 106 12.23 -3.43 -1.46
CA LYS A 106 10.79 -3.44 -1.73
C LYS A 106 9.99 -3.00 -0.50
N PHE A 107 10.34 -3.52 0.68
CA PHE A 107 9.71 -3.14 1.93
C PHE A 107 9.87 -1.65 2.21
N LEU A 108 11.09 -1.11 2.15
CA LEU A 108 11.36 0.30 2.40
C LEU A 108 10.61 1.20 1.42
N LYS A 109 10.60 0.84 0.13
CA LYS A 109 9.83 1.53 -0.90
C LYS A 109 8.33 1.52 -0.58
N SER A 110 7.80 0.40 -0.08
CA SER A 110 6.41 0.28 0.35
C SER A 110 6.11 1.18 1.56
N GLN A 111 7.02 1.24 2.53
CA GLN A 111 6.91 2.09 3.71
C GLN A 111 6.85 3.58 3.33
N ILE A 112 7.77 4.06 2.49
CA ILE A 112 7.80 5.47 2.04
C ILE A 112 6.45 5.87 1.41
N ASN A 113 5.85 4.99 0.61
CA ASN A 113 4.60 5.26 -0.10
C ASN A 113 3.33 5.10 0.76
N SER A 114 3.42 4.38 1.88
CA SER A 114 2.25 3.96 2.67
C SER A 114 2.18 4.61 4.04
N GLN A 115 3.32 5.05 4.61
CA GLN A 115 3.37 5.64 5.95
C GLN A 115 2.60 6.97 6.02
N SER A 116 2.70 7.79 4.96
CA SER A 116 1.98 9.06 4.84
C SER A 116 0.47 8.91 4.67
N LYS A 117 -0.01 7.69 4.39
CA LYS A 117 -1.43 7.40 4.19
C LYS A 117 -2.09 6.96 5.49
N LYS A 118 -3.37 7.32 5.63
CA LYS A 118 -4.24 6.81 6.70
C LYS A 118 -4.28 5.28 6.67
N PRO A 119 -4.39 4.59 7.83
CA PRO A 119 -4.36 3.13 7.91
C PRO A 119 -5.27 2.42 6.90
N ASN A 120 -6.52 2.86 6.76
CA ASN A 120 -7.49 2.26 5.82
C ASN A 120 -7.18 2.52 4.33
N GLY A 121 -6.32 3.50 4.02
CA GLY A 121 -5.91 3.84 2.66
C GLY A 121 -4.61 3.15 2.22
N ARG A 122 -3.99 2.37 3.10
CA ARG A 122 -2.73 1.66 2.82
C ARG A 122 -3.00 0.45 1.93
N ARG A 123 -2.22 0.31 0.85
CA ARG A 123 -2.32 -0.81 -0.08
C ARG A 123 -1.01 -1.59 -0.02
N TYR A 124 -1.13 -2.87 0.32
CA TYR A 124 0.02 -3.76 0.49
C TYR A 124 0.19 -4.67 -0.72
N SER A 125 1.42 -4.78 -1.21
CA SER A 125 1.77 -5.75 -2.25
C SER A 125 1.71 -7.19 -1.69
N LEU A 126 1.76 -8.20 -2.56
CA LEU A 126 1.81 -9.59 -2.11
C LEU A 126 3.09 -9.86 -1.31
N ASP A 127 4.23 -9.38 -1.81
CA ASP A 127 5.55 -9.50 -1.14
C ASP A 127 5.51 -8.90 0.27
N ASP A 128 4.91 -7.71 0.43
CA ASP A 128 4.76 -7.08 1.75
C ASP A 128 3.93 -7.94 2.69
N LYS A 129 2.84 -8.55 2.20
CA LYS A 129 1.99 -9.42 3.01
C LYS A 129 2.69 -10.72 3.37
N ILE A 130 3.48 -11.30 2.47
CA ILE A 130 4.28 -12.51 2.73
C ILE A 130 5.32 -12.21 3.82
N LEU A 131 6.10 -11.13 3.67
CA LEU A 131 7.07 -10.71 4.68
C LEU A 131 6.40 -10.47 6.04
N SER A 132 5.28 -9.75 6.03
CA SER A 132 4.50 -9.47 7.25
C SER A 132 3.97 -10.76 7.89
N LEU A 133 3.51 -11.72 7.08
CA LEU A 133 3.05 -13.02 7.55
C LEU A 133 4.19 -13.83 8.17
N SER A 134 5.39 -13.83 7.57
CA SER A 134 6.57 -14.48 8.12
C SER A 134 6.94 -13.91 9.50
N ILE A 135 6.95 -12.58 9.66
CA ILE A 135 7.20 -11.93 10.95
C ILE A 135 6.12 -12.31 11.97
N TYR A 136 4.84 -12.27 11.56
CA TYR A 136 3.72 -12.61 12.42
C TYR A 136 3.76 -14.06 12.91
N LYS A 137 4.15 -15.00 12.04
CA LYS A 137 4.26 -16.42 12.39
C LYS A 137 5.43 -16.72 13.31
N ASN A 138 6.54 -16.00 13.17
CA ASN A 138 7.69 -16.12 14.07
C ASN A 138 7.43 -15.48 15.44
N SER A 139 6.83 -14.30 15.48
CA SER A 139 6.52 -13.61 16.74
C SER A 139 5.28 -12.72 16.63
N PRO A 140 4.10 -13.19 17.07
CA PRO A 140 2.89 -12.38 17.08
C PRO A 140 3.01 -11.13 17.96
N LYS A 141 3.72 -11.24 19.10
CA LYS A 141 3.98 -10.11 20.01
C LYS A 141 4.90 -9.08 19.36
N GLY A 142 5.99 -9.54 18.73
CA GLY A 142 6.91 -8.68 17.99
C GLY A 142 6.23 -7.99 16.82
N TYR A 143 5.38 -8.70 16.08
CA TYR A 143 4.59 -8.11 15.00
C TYR A 143 3.67 -6.99 15.48
N ARG A 144 3.00 -7.17 16.64
CA ARG A 144 2.14 -6.13 17.22
C ARG A 144 2.93 -4.87 17.53
N PHE A 145 4.12 -4.99 18.10
CA PHE A 145 5.01 -3.86 18.31
C PHE A 145 5.46 -3.22 17.00
N LEU A 146 5.95 -4.01 16.04
CA LEU A 146 6.40 -3.48 14.74
C LEU A 146 5.27 -2.79 13.96
N SER A 147 4.02 -3.21 14.14
CA SER A 147 2.86 -2.59 13.49
C SER A 147 2.50 -1.19 14.01
N THR A 148 3.04 -0.77 15.16
CA THR A 148 2.88 0.61 15.65
C THR A 148 3.90 1.55 15.00
N ILE A 149 5.05 1.02 14.59
CA ILE A 149 6.16 1.77 13.99
C ILE A 149 6.01 1.80 12.47
N PHE A 150 5.82 0.63 11.86
CA PHE A 150 5.77 0.44 10.42
C PHE A 150 4.33 0.33 9.91
N ALA A 151 4.11 0.78 8.68
CA ALA A 151 2.89 0.50 7.94
C ALA A 151 2.85 -0.99 7.56
N LEU A 152 2.37 -1.83 8.49
CA LEU A 152 2.16 -3.26 8.28
C LEU A 152 0.67 -3.61 8.11
N PRO A 153 0.34 -4.71 7.39
CA PRO A 153 -1.03 -5.22 7.29
C PRO A 153 -1.65 -5.55 8.64
N SER A 154 -2.97 -5.47 8.74
CA SER A 154 -3.68 -5.93 9.94
C SER A 154 -3.67 -7.47 10.05
N LYS A 155 -3.85 -8.00 11.27
CA LYS A 155 -4.03 -9.44 11.51
C LYS A 155 -5.12 -10.03 10.59
N LYS A 156 -6.25 -9.33 10.44
CA LYS A 156 -7.35 -9.73 9.54
C LYS A 156 -6.89 -9.87 8.08
N THR A 157 -6.00 -8.99 7.63
CA THR A 157 -5.44 -9.07 6.27
C THR A 157 -4.56 -10.31 6.11
N LEU A 158 -3.77 -10.65 7.13
CA LEU A 158 -2.92 -11.84 7.13
C LEU A 158 -3.75 -13.14 7.19
N THR A 159 -4.80 -13.19 8.01
CA THR A 159 -5.71 -14.35 8.07
C THR A 159 -6.47 -14.54 6.76
N ASN A 160 -6.89 -13.46 6.11
CA ASN A 160 -7.53 -13.53 4.79
C ASN A 160 -6.55 -13.94 3.68
N LEU A 161 -5.25 -13.70 3.85
CA LEU A 161 -4.24 -14.22 2.94
C LEU A 161 -4.06 -15.73 3.13
N LEU A 162 -3.98 -16.19 4.39
CA LEU A 162 -3.89 -17.61 4.73
C LEU A 162 -5.09 -18.41 4.27
N SER A 163 -6.31 -17.85 4.38
CA SER A 163 -7.53 -18.54 3.97
C SER A 163 -7.64 -18.79 2.46
N ARG A 164 -6.70 -18.28 1.65
CA ARG A 164 -6.61 -18.59 0.22
C ARG A 164 -5.84 -19.86 -0.07
N VAL A 165 -5.12 -20.39 0.93
CA VAL A 165 -4.37 -21.64 0.81
C VAL A 165 -5.29 -22.75 1.31
N PRO A 166 -5.79 -23.63 0.42
CA PRO A 166 -6.63 -24.74 0.84
C PRO A 166 -5.78 -25.76 1.61
N PHE A 167 -6.16 -26.03 2.85
CA PHE A 167 -5.64 -27.15 3.64
C PHE A 167 -6.78 -28.11 3.85
N GLN A 168 -6.70 -29.25 3.18
CA GLN A 168 -7.66 -30.34 3.29
C GLN A 168 -6.96 -31.56 3.88
N ALA A 169 -7.74 -32.49 4.43
CA ALA A 169 -7.23 -33.77 4.88
C ALA A 169 -6.56 -34.54 3.73
N GLY A 170 -5.57 -35.36 4.08
CA GLY A 170 -4.77 -36.11 3.13
C GLY A 170 -3.57 -35.33 2.58
N ILE A 171 -3.12 -35.72 1.39
CA ILE A 171 -1.84 -35.29 0.84
C ILE A 171 -1.99 -33.96 0.09
N ASN A 172 -1.32 -32.91 0.58
CA ASN A 172 -1.30 -31.62 -0.11
C ASN A 172 -0.33 -31.65 -1.32
N VAL A 173 -0.91 -31.75 -2.51
CA VAL A 173 -0.17 -31.80 -3.78
C VAL A 173 0.72 -30.57 -4.00
N HIS A 174 0.33 -29.38 -3.52
CA HIS A 174 1.15 -28.17 -3.67
C HIS A 174 2.43 -28.26 -2.84
N ILE A 175 2.36 -28.81 -1.63
CA ILE A 175 3.53 -29.02 -0.78
C ILE A 175 4.47 -30.04 -1.43
N ILE A 176 3.94 -31.17 -1.92
CA ILE A 176 4.75 -32.19 -2.61
C ILE A 176 5.44 -31.61 -3.83
N LYS A 177 4.71 -30.89 -4.70
CA LYS A 177 5.30 -30.23 -5.88
C LYS A 177 6.43 -29.29 -5.50
N HIS A 178 6.23 -28.49 -4.45
CA HIS A 178 7.28 -27.59 -3.98
C HIS A 178 8.49 -28.35 -3.42
N LEU A 179 8.26 -29.44 -2.66
CA LEU A 179 9.34 -30.32 -2.20
C LEU A 179 10.12 -30.94 -3.36
N THR A 180 9.45 -31.39 -4.43
CA THR A 180 10.13 -31.90 -5.64
C THR A 180 11.05 -30.85 -6.26
N ILE A 181 10.60 -29.59 -6.35
CA ILE A 181 11.41 -28.49 -6.87
C ILE A 181 12.63 -28.24 -5.98
N GLN A 182 12.47 -28.25 -4.65
CA GLN A 182 13.61 -28.06 -3.76
C GLN A 182 14.57 -29.26 -3.80
N ALA A 183 14.05 -30.49 -3.84
CA ALA A 183 14.84 -31.71 -3.93
C ALA A 183 15.65 -31.79 -5.25
N SER A 184 15.14 -31.23 -6.35
CA SER A 184 15.90 -31.15 -7.61
C SER A 184 17.17 -30.31 -7.50
N LYS A 185 17.22 -29.33 -6.58
CA LYS A 185 18.39 -28.49 -6.31
C LYS A 185 19.41 -29.16 -5.40
N LEU A 186 19.01 -30.23 -4.70
CA LEU A 186 19.89 -31.02 -3.83
C LEU A 186 20.77 -31.96 -4.67
N LYS A 187 21.96 -32.24 -4.15
CA LYS A 187 22.88 -33.23 -4.73
C LYS A 187 22.23 -34.62 -4.64
N PRO A 188 22.57 -35.56 -5.54
CA PRO A 188 21.96 -36.90 -5.55
C PRO A 188 22.00 -37.62 -4.19
N ASN A 189 23.11 -37.53 -3.47
CA ASN A 189 23.26 -38.15 -2.15
C ASN A 189 22.38 -37.52 -1.06
N ASP A 190 22.06 -36.23 -1.20
CA ASP A 190 21.23 -35.46 -0.25
C ASP A 190 19.72 -35.63 -0.53
N ARG A 191 19.33 -36.39 -1.57
CA ARG A 191 17.92 -36.66 -1.92
C ARG A 191 17.34 -37.85 -1.17
N LEU A 192 18.17 -38.68 -0.54
CA LEU A 192 17.71 -39.80 0.27
C LEU A 192 17.07 -39.27 1.55
N CYS A 193 15.79 -39.55 1.77
CA CYS A 193 15.08 -39.17 2.97
C CYS A 193 14.25 -40.35 3.51
N SER A 194 14.00 -40.33 4.82
CA SER A 194 13.06 -41.25 5.46
C SER A 194 11.77 -40.49 5.75
N LEU A 195 10.63 -41.09 5.41
CA LEU A 195 9.32 -40.55 5.76
C LEU A 195 8.87 -41.22 7.07
N VAL A 196 8.75 -40.42 8.12
CA VAL A 196 8.28 -40.86 9.44
C VAL A 196 6.98 -40.15 9.74
N PHE A 197 5.98 -40.91 10.16
CA PHE A 197 4.68 -40.41 10.58
C PHE A 197 4.38 -40.94 11.98
N ASP A 198 3.71 -40.11 12.76
CA ASP A 198 3.26 -40.40 14.11
C ASP A 198 1.87 -39.80 14.28
N GLU A 199 1.07 -40.38 15.17
CA GLU A 199 -0.28 -39.93 15.46
C GLU A 199 -0.29 -39.03 16.70
N MET A 200 -1.13 -38.00 16.69
CA MET A 200 -1.28 -37.08 17.82
C MET A 200 -2.70 -37.17 18.34
N ALA A 201 -2.88 -37.55 19.60
CA ALA A 201 -4.17 -37.48 20.26
C ALA A 201 -4.63 -36.03 20.37
N LEU A 202 -5.79 -35.73 19.80
CA LEU A 202 -6.45 -34.43 19.90
C LEU A 202 -7.62 -34.52 20.89
N GLU A 203 -8.02 -33.38 21.42
CA GLU A 203 -9.24 -33.29 22.24
C GLU A 203 -10.47 -33.59 21.36
N PRO A 204 -11.36 -34.52 21.76
CA PRO A 204 -12.57 -34.81 20.99
C PRO A 204 -13.50 -33.59 21.06
N ALA A 205 -13.68 -32.93 19.93
CA ALA A 205 -14.54 -31.76 19.80
C ALA A 205 -15.25 -31.76 18.45
N THR A 206 -16.52 -31.36 18.46
CA THR A 206 -17.31 -31.16 17.23
C THR A 206 -17.29 -29.68 16.86
N GLU A 207 -16.67 -29.34 15.73
CA GLU A 207 -16.58 -27.97 15.24
C GLU A 207 -17.31 -27.80 13.91
N TYR A 208 -18.06 -26.71 13.78
CA TYR A 208 -18.73 -26.37 12.52
C TYR A 208 -17.99 -25.24 11.80
N ASN A 209 -17.55 -25.52 10.57
CA ASN A 209 -16.92 -24.53 9.71
C ASN A 209 -17.94 -23.89 8.78
N ILE A 210 -18.36 -22.68 9.14
CA ILE A 210 -19.36 -21.88 8.38
C ILE A 210 -18.94 -21.64 6.92
N LYS A 211 -17.64 -21.55 6.62
CA LYS A 211 -17.19 -21.22 5.26
C LYS A 211 -17.33 -22.38 4.28
N GLU A 212 -17.13 -23.60 4.79
CA GLU A 212 -17.15 -24.81 3.98
C GLU A 212 -18.45 -25.61 4.17
N ASP A 213 -19.28 -25.20 5.14
CA ASP A 213 -20.51 -25.90 5.54
C ASP A 213 -20.22 -27.36 5.93
N LEU A 214 -19.16 -27.54 6.74
CA LEU A 214 -18.67 -28.85 7.17
C LEU A 214 -18.65 -28.94 8.70
N VAL A 215 -19.02 -30.11 9.21
CA VAL A 215 -18.91 -30.46 10.63
C VAL A 215 -17.73 -31.41 10.80
N TYR A 216 -16.75 -31.01 11.61
CA TYR A 216 -15.60 -31.84 11.98
C TYR A 216 -15.86 -32.55 13.31
N GLY A 217 -15.18 -33.68 13.55
CA GLY A 217 -15.20 -34.40 14.84
C GLY A 217 -16.23 -35.52 14.97
N PHE A 218 -16.89 -35.91 13.87
CA PHE A 218 -17.76 -37.10 13.80
C PHE A 218 -17.11 -38.30 13.09
N GLU A 219 -15.79 -38.21 12.85
CA GLU A 219 -15.03 -39.28 12.19
C GLU A 219 -14.74 -40.36 13.23
N HIS A 220 -15.19 -41.60 12.96
CA HIS A 220 -15.05 -42.78 13.83
C HIS A 220 -13.69 -43.45 13.70
#